data_AF-A0A3M7G9P3-F1
#
_entry.id   AF-A0A3M7G9P3-F1
#
_cell.length_a   1.000
_cell.length_b   1.000
_cell.length_c   1.000
_cell.angle_alpha   90.00
_cell.angle_beta   90.00
_cell.angle_gamma   90.00
#
_symmetry.space_group_name_H-M   'P 1'
#
loop_
_entity.id
_entity.type
_entity.pdbx_description
1 polymer ?
#
loop_
_entity_poly.entity_id
_entity_poly.type
_entity_poly.pdbx_seq_one_letter_code
_entity_poly.pdbx_strand_id
1 'polypeptide(L)'
;MPIFSGKPSDPTLNSSLRLPAQKRITLPTSQRLSTITEGPNASASQTIRGPLIAGPSSKHEGTLGRQSQDTTKTGPPAYEWIPEPIDANEDLRAPVEGEKLAALRRNRSKGRQRGGWVRLGLVIGVAALVVIGLAVGLGVGLTIKNNEKNPDGSRTSNEQFPDLVEGGEDALQFPLGEYSLVTALHAVNTSCTPNSATWRCYPYSVYDPSDPTTADSSMATFNWILSNTSSIYPTNHTSVTTPTEGIPANLTISSTNNPFSVTFTNETLTFINEEGNSTSARFTFSFQMQKSVIPSASITSNNAATQCYFNSTMFVGTLYLNARSSFPASNAEGNDGEGGHTRWPYAVEIQQSSPGGQDVPICYETFNGQLGDEVLTFGDAQPDTSRCLCSYRNYG
;
A
#
# COMPACT_ATOMS: atom_id res chain seq x y z
N MET A 1 4.33 -20.24 71.98
CA MET A 1 5.01 -20.62 73.25
C MET A 1 4.21 -21.74 73.88
N PRO A 2 4.79 -22.82 74.45
CA PRO A 2 6.18 -23.36 74.47
C PRO A 2 6.29 -24.58 73.51
N ILE A 3 7.27 -25.49 73.49
CA ILE A 3 8.76 -25.59 73.55
C ILE A 3 9.09 -27.10 73.41
N PHE A 4 10.17 -27.39 72.69
CA PHE A 4 10.82 -28.66 72.28
C PHE A 4 11.16 -29.70 73.38
N SER A 5 11.35 -30.98 73.00
CA SER A 5 12.70 -31.64 72.91
C SER A 5 12.69 -33.14 72.59
N GLY A 6 13.66 -33.64 71.80
CA GLY A 6 14.01 -35.07 71.71
C GLY A 6 14.57 -35.60 70.37
N LYS A 7 15.87 -35.39 70.08
CA LYS A 7 16.75 -35.98 69.00
C LYS A 7 17.11 -37.48 69.28
N PRO A 8 18.00 -38.17 68.53
CA PRO A 8 18.31 -38.24 67.08
C PRO A 8 18.52 -39.71 66.57
N SER A 9 18.65 -39.94 65.25
CA SER A 9 19.58 -40.95 64.70
C SER A 9 19.72 -40.81 63.17
N ASP A 10 20.97 -40.71 62.73
CA ASP A 10 21.45 -40.86 61.35
C ASP A 10 22.38 -42.10 61.39
N PRO A 11 22.41 -42.95 60.34
CA PRO A 11 23.52 -42.82 59.40
C PRO A 11 23.20 -43.17 57.93
N THR A 12 23.62 -42.28 57.03
CA THR A 12 24.38 -42.51 55.78
C THR A 12 24.23 -43.86 55.05
N LEU A 13 23.75 -43.81 53.79
CA LEU A 13 24.30 -44.64 52.72
C LEU A 13 24.22 -43.98 51.34
N ASN A 14 25.39 -43.87 50.72
CA ASN A 14 25.65 -43.32 49.41
C ASN A 14 25.03 -44.18 48.29
N SER A 15 24.44 -43.55 47.28
CA SER A 15 24.50 -44.06 45.90
C SER A 15 24.36 -42.93 44.89
N SER A 16 25.49 -42.66 44.26
CA SER A 16 25.68 -41.77 43.12
C SER A 16 25.01 -42.32 41.87
N LEU A 17 24.16 -41.52 41.22
CA LEU A 17 23.78 -41.73 39.82
C LEU A 17 24.24 -40.53 38.99
N ARG A 18 25.19 -40.85 38.11
CA ARG A 18 25.90 -39.99 37.16
C ARG A 18 24.93 -39.20 36.27
N LEU A 19 25.14 -37.89 36.21
CA LEU A 19 24.70 -37.02 35.12
C LEU A 19 25.59 -37.25 33.87
N PRO A 20 25.04 -37.34 32.66
CA PRO A 20 25.83 -37.38 31.43
C PRO A 20 26.44 -36.01 31.07
N ALA A 21 27.56 -36.07 30.37
CA ALA A 21 28.51 -34.98 30.13
C ALA A 21 27.96 -33.81 29.29
N GLN A 22 28.33 -32.60 29.71
CA GLN A 22 28.05 -31.31 29.07
C GLN A 22 28.92 -31.15 27.80
N LYS A 23 28.27 -31.06 26.62
CA LYS A 23 28.96 -30.83 25.35
C LYS A 23 29.22 -29.33 25.16
N ARG A 24 30.50 -28.97 25.17
CA ARG A 24 31.05 -27.63 24.93
C ARG A 24 30.93 -27.31 23.44
N ILE A 25 30.14 -26.30 23.06
CA ILE A 25 30.19 -25.71 21.72
C ILE A 25 30.90 -24.37 21.85
N THR A 26 32.05 -24.30 21.21
CA THR A 26 32.94 -23.14 21.09
C THR A 26 32.32 -22.11 20.14
N LEU A 27 32.14 -20.88 20.62
CA LEU A 27 31.83 -19.70 19.82
C LEU A 27 33.14 -19.12 19.25
N PRO A 28 33.22 -18.76 17.95
CA PRO A 28 34.32 -17.98 17.44
C PRO A 28 34.16 -16.49 17.81
N THR A 29 35.08 -16.01 18.64
CA THR A 29 35.40 -14.60 18.85
C THR A 29 36.11 -14.01 17.64
N SER A 30 35.49 -13.03 16.97
CA SER A 30 36.16 -11.77 16.57
C SER A 30 35.19 -10.84 15.81
N GLN A 31 34.71 -9.79 16.49
CA GLN A 31 34.80 -8.42 15.99
C GLN A 31 34.32 -7.48 17.10
N ARG A 32 35.19 -6.52 17.42
CA ARG A 32 35.06 -5.57 18.53
C ARG A 32 34.14 -4.40 18.15
N LEU A 33 33.41 -3.97 19.18
CA LEU A 33 32.82 -2.66 19.50
C LEU A 33 33.03 -1.50 18.51
N SER A 34 31.93 -0.77 18.28
CA SER A 34 31.86 0.65 18.64
C SER A 34 30.48 0.97 19.25
N THR A 35 30.49 1.21 20.55
CA THR A 35 29.48 1.95 21.31
C THR A 35 29.38 3.38 20.77
N ILE A 36 28.17 3.90 20.55
CA ILE A 36 27.93 5.35 20.47
C ILE A 36 26.78 5.68 21.43
N THR A 37 27.16 6.33 22.51
CA THR A 37 26.32 7.13 23.39
C THR A 37 26.83 8.58 23.32
N GLU A 38 25.88 9.52 23.37
CA GLU A 38 26.00 10.95 23.71
C GLU A 38 26.43 11.98 22.62
N GLY A 39 25.59 13.01 22.42
CA GLY A 39 26.01 14.36 22.00
C GLY A 39 26.27 15.25 23.24
N PRO A 40 26.31 16.60 23.17
CA PRO A 40 26.40 17.52 22.04
C PRO A 40 27.60 18.52 22.10
N ASN A 41 27.75 19.35 21.05
CA ASN A 41 28.51 20.61 20.92
C ASN A 41 30.04 20.63 21.10
N ALA A 42 30.77 20.90 19.99
CA ALA A 42 31.61 22.10 19.81
C ALA A 42 32.44 22.03 18.52
N SER A 43 32.48 23.18 17.84
CA SER A 43 33.27 23.52 16.65
C SER A 43 34.77 23.26 16.79
N ALA A 44 35.42 22.74 15.74
CA ALA A 44 36.71 23.23 15.26
C ALA A 44 37.12 22.51 13.96
N SER A 45 37.46 23.33 12.97
CA SER A 45 38.11 22.99 11.71
C SER A 45 39.39 22.18 11.89
N GLN A 46 39.67 21.23 11.00
CA GLN A 46 41.04 21.04 10.50
C GLN A 46 41.11 20.26 9.18
N THR A 47 41.68 20.96 8.20
CA THR A 47 42.13 20.55 6.88
C THR A 47 43.34 19.62 6.97
N ILE A 48 43.33 18.47 6.28
CA ILE A 48 44.58 17.76 5.92
C ILE A 48 44.52 17.28 4.47
N ARG A 49 45.54 17.69 3.72
CA ARG A 49 45.85 17.40 2.30
C ARG A 49 46.33 15.94 2.09
N GLY A 50 46.12 15.42 0.88
CA GLY A 50 46.43 14.05 0.41
C GLY A 50 47.92 13.68 0.29
N PRO A 51 48.23 12.62 -0.50
CA PRO A 51 48.64 12.87 -1.88
C PRO A 51 48.14 11.88 -2.96
N LEU A 52 48.37 12.34 -4.19
CA LEU A 52 48.09 11.80 -5.53
C LEU A 52 48.75 10.46 -5.84
N ILE A 53 48.05 9.57 -6.56
CA ILE A 53 48.66 8.61 -7.51
C ILE A 53 47.81 8.56 -8.79
N ALA A 54 48.50 8.71 -9.92
CA ALA A 54 47.97 8.74 -11.29
C ALA A 54 47.65 7.33 -11.84
N GLY A 55 46.79 7.29 -12.87
CA GLY A 55 46.25 6.07 -13.52
C GLY A 55 47.24 5.25 -14.35
N PRO A 56 46.73 4.28 -15.15
CA PRO A 56 46.45 4.65 -16.54
C PRO A 56 45.17 4.06 -17.17
N SER A 57 44.79 4.76 -18.24
CA SER A 57 43.77 4.48 -19.25
C SER A 57 43.94 3.15 -19.97
N SER A 58 42.83 2.45 -20.23
CA SER A 58 42.68 1.64 -21.44
C SER A 58 41.24 1.70 -21.95
N LYS A 59 41.12 2.05 -23.24
CA LYS A 59 39.91 1.98 -24.04
C LYS A 59 39.63 0.52 -24.37
N HIS A 60 38.38 0.08 -24.25
CA HIS A 60 37.88 -1.04 -25.05
C HIS A 60 36.41 -0.82 -25.42
N GLU A 61 36.20 -0.68 -26.72
CA GLU A 61 34.94 -0.74 -27.43
C GLU A 61 34.67 -2.23 -27.73
N GLY A 62 33.45 -2.70 -27.47
CA GLY A 62 33.07 -4.10 -27.68
C GLY A 62 31.62 -4.40 -27.30
N THR A 63 30.83 -4.72 -28.31
CA THR A 63 29.41 -5.10 -28.31
C THR A 63 29.15 -6.45 -27.62
N LEU A 64 27.89 -6.66 -27.18
CA LEU A 64 27.19 -7.90 -26.78
C LEU A 64 27.25 -8.33 -25.29
N GLY A 65 26.06 -8.66 -24.76
CA GLY A 65 25.92 -9.75 -23.80
C GLY A 65 25.39 -9.37 -22.41
N ARG A 66 24.07 -9.38 -22.26
CA ARG A 66 23.33 -9.45 -21.00
C ARG A 66 23.83 -10.66 -20.19
N GLN A 67 24.67 -10.45 -19.18
CA GLN A 67 25.00 -11.46 -18.17
C GLN A 67 24.03 -11.34 -17.00
N SER A 68 23.07 -12.26 -16.96
CA SER A 68 22.30 -12.57 -15.75
C SER A 68 23.28 -13.15 -14.73
N GLN A 69 23.38 -12.54 -13.54
CA GLN A 69 24.08 -13.16 -12.43
C GLN A 69 23.28 -14.37 -11.95
N ASP A 70 23.86 -15.55 -12.14
CA ASP A 70 23.45 -16.80 -11.52
C ASP A 70 23.49 -16.66 -9.99
N THR A 71 22.31 -16.70 -9.37
CA THR A 71 22.21 -16.98 -7.94
C THR A 71 22.17 -18.49 -7.76
N THR A 72 23.32 -19.11 -7.60
CA THR A 72 23.42 -20.50 -7.14
C THR A 72 23.09 -20.53 -5.65
N LYS A 73 21.80 -20.49 -5.31
CA LYS A 73 21.30 -20.85 -3.97
C LYS A 73 20.47 -22.12 -4.09
N THR A 74 21.09 -23.22 -3.73
CA THR A 74 20.47 -24.52 -3.51
C THR A 74 19.30 -24.34 -2.52
N GLY A 75 18.08 -24.61 -2.96
CA GLY A 75 16.91 -24.63 -2.08
C GLY A 75 17.06 -25.71 -1.00
N PRO A 76 16.51 -25.51 0.21
CA PRO A 76 16.53 -26.53 1.25
C PRO A 76 15.79 -27.80 0.79
N PRO A 77 16.20 -29.00 1.25
CA PRO A 77 15.55 -30.24 0.86
C PRO A 77 14.07 -30.24 1.29
N ALA A 78 13.22 -30.81 0.45
CA ALA A 78 11.81 -30.99 0.76
C ALA A 78 11.68 -31.83 2.04
N TYR A 79 10.97 -31.28 3.03
CA TYR A 79 10.57 -32.02 4.23
C TYR A 79 9.59 -33.13 3.81
N GLU A 80 10.02 -34.37 4.01
CA GLU A 80 9.16 -35.54 3.93
C GLU A 80 8.21 -35.51 5.13
N TRP A 81 6.92 -35.33 4.85
CA TRP A 81 5.89 -35.32 5.89
C TRP A 81 5.68 -36.74 6.41
N ILE A 82 6.11 -36.98 7.65
CA ILE A 82 5.89 -38.24 8.37
C ILE A 82 4.58 -38.07 9.16
N PRO A 83 3.51 -38.83 8.86
CA PRO A 83 2.33 -38.83 9.71
C PRO A 83 2.70 -39.33 11.11
N GLU A 84 2.24 -38.60 12.13
CA GLU A 84 2.35 -39.02 13.53
C GLU A 84 1.66 -40.39 13.73
N PRO A 85 2.24 -41.29 14.55
CA PRO A 85 1.58 -42.53 14.91
C PRO A 85 0.32 -42.23 15.71
N ILE A 86 -0.81 -42.72 15.21
CA ILE A 86 -2.11 -42.64 15.88
C ILE A 86 -2.03 -43.47 17.16
N ASP A 87 -2.03 -42.82 18.32
CA ASP A 87 -2.23 -43.46 19.61
C ASP A 87 -3.63 -44.08 19.66
N ALA A 88 -3.70 -45.38 19.94
CA ALA A 88 -4.89 -46.20 19.82
C ALA A 88 -5.91 -46.03 20.98
N ASN A 89 -6.00 -44.84 21.59
CA ASN A 89 -6.76 -44.67 22.83
C ASN A 89 -7.45 -43.30 23.01
N GLU A 90 -8.00 -42.71 21.94
CA GLU A 90 -8.94 -41.59 22.10
C GLU A 90 -10.34 -41.88 21.55
N ASP A 91 -11.30 -41.50 22.38
CA ASP A 91 -12.74 -41.74 22.32
C ASP A 91 -13.40 -41.26 21.02
N LEU A 92 -14.06 -42.19 20.34
CA LEU A 92 -14.93 -41.95 19.19
C LEU A 92 -16.22 -41.26 19.62
N ARG A 93 -16.27 -39.92 19.60
CA ARG A 93 -17.55 -39.17 19.51
C ARG A 93 -17.38 -37.70 19.07
N ALA A 94 -16.96 -37.49 17.83
CA ALA A 94 -17.28 -36.27 17.09
C ALA A 94 -17.36 -36.57 15.58
N PRO A 95 -18.47 -36.24 14.88
CA PRO A 95 -18.59 -36.50 13.45
C PRO A 95 -17.83 -35.42 12.67
N VAL A 96 -16.75 -35.81 11.98
CA VAL A 96 -15.97 -34.93 11.10
C VAL A 96 -16.54 -35.02 9.69
N GLU A 97 -17.02 -33.90 9.14
CA GLU A 97 -17.61 -33.75 7.80
C GLU A 97 -16.55 -33.86 6.67
N GLY A 98 -15.78 -34.96 6.63
CA GLY A 98 -14.69 -35.15 5.66
C GLY A 98 -14.98 -36.12 4.51
N GLU A 99 -16.00 -36.97 4.60
CA GLU A 99 -16.09 -38.14 3.71
C GLU A 99 -16.82 -37.90 2.37
N LYS A 100 -17.48 -36.75 2.20
CA LYS A 100 -18.32 -36.48 1.01
C LYS A 100 -17.53 -36.03 -0.24
N LEU A 101 -16.27 -35.64 -0.09
CA LEU A 101 -15.41 -35.21 -1.21
C LEU A 101 -14.47 -36.31 -1.74
N ALA A 102 -14.23 -37.36 -0.96
CA ALA A 102 -13.41 -38.51 -1.40
C ALA A 102 -14.17 -39.42 -2.38
N ALA A 103 -15.51 -39.42 -2.35
CA ALA A 103 -16.35 -40.23 -3.23
C ALA A 103 -16.36 -39.74 -4.70
N LEU A 104 -16.02 -38.47 -4.98
CA LEU A 104 -16.00 -37.92 -6.34
C LEU A 104 -14.71 -38.21 -7.12
N ARG A 105 -13.64 -38.70 -6.48
CA ARG A 105 -12.38 -39.06 -7.18
C ARG A 105 -12.38 -40.45 -7.80
N ARG A 106 -13.29 -41.36 -7.43
CA ARG A 106 -13.26 -42.76 -7.89
C ARG A 106 -14.00 -43.04 -9.21
N ASN A 107 -14.77 -42.09 -9.76
CA ASN A 107 -15.65 -42.37 -10.89
C ASN A 107 -15.17 -41.85 -12.27
N ARG A 108 -13.86 -41.60 -12.44
CA ARG A 108 -13.32 -41.05 -13.69
C ARG A 108 -12.30 -41.97 -14.38
N SER A 109 -12.66 -43.22 -14.61
CA SER A 109 -11.86 -44.14 -15.44
C SER A 109 -12.73 -45.07 -16.29
N LYS A 110 -13.46 -44.51 -17.27
CA LYS A 110 -13.90 -45.22 -18.48
C LYS A 110 -14.47 -44.22 -19.48
N GLY A 111 -13.77 -43.96 -20.59
CA GLY A 111 -14.31 -43.09 -21.63
C GLY A 111 -13.33 -42.54 -22.65
N ARG A 112 -12.79 -43.43 -23.49
CA ARG A 112 -12.58 -43.27 -24.94
C ARG A 112 -11.93 -41.96 -25.47
N GLN A 113 -10.70 -42.13 -25.96
CA GLN A 113 -10.01 -41.23 -26.90
C GLN A 113 -10.93 -40.81 -28.07
N ARG A 114 -11.12 -39.49 -28.26
CA ARG A 114 -11.36 -38.76 -29.54
C ARG A 114 -11.98 -37.39 -29.21
N GLY A 115 -11.17 -36.33 -29.18
CA GLY A 115 -11.64 -34.98 -28.84
C GLY A 115 -10.81 -33.84 -29.42
N GLY A 116 -10.07 -34.07 -30.51
CA GLY A 116 -9.18 -33.07 -31.12
C GLY A 116 -9.77 -32.22 -32.26
N TRP A 117 -10.91 -32.61 -32.84
CA TRP A 117 -11.45 -31.95 -34.05
C TRP A 117 -12.37 -30.75 -33.76
N VAL A 118 -13.01 -30.71 -32.58
CA VAL A 118 -13.91 -29.58 -32.22
C VAL A 118 -13.13 -28.28 -32.04
N ARG A 119 -11.90 -28.37 -31.52
CA ARG A 119 -11.02 -27.19 -31.39
C ARG A 119 -10.51 -26.68 -32.74
N LEU A 120 -10.34 -27.54 -33.73
CA LEU A 120 -9.92 -27.14 -35.08
C LEU A 120 -11.06 -26.44 -35.85
N GLY A 121 -12.29 -26.95 -35.74
CA GLY A 121 -13.46 -26.33 -36.38
C GLY A 121 -13.76 -24.92 -35.87
N LEU A 122 -13.58 -24.68 -34.57
CA LEU A 122 -13.81 -23.36 -33.96
C LEU A 122 -12.80 -22.32 -34.47
N VAL A 123 -11.52 -22.69 -34.61
CA VAL A 123 -10.48 -21.79 -35.11
C VAL A 123 -10.72 -21.40 -36.57
N ILE A 124 -11.14 -22.36 -37.42
CA ILE A 124 -11.46 -22.08 -38.83
C ILE A 124 -12.69 -21.17 -38.96
N GLY A 125 -13.71 -21.36 -38.11
CA GLY A 125 -14.90 -20.50 -38.09
C GLY A 125 -14.59 -19.05 -37.72
N VAL A 126 -13.73 -18.83 -36.71
CA VAL A 126 -13.30 -17.49 -36.30
C VAL A 126 -12.48 -16.82 -37.40
N ALA A 127 -11.56 -17.55 -38.05
CA ALA A 127 -10.76 -17.03 -39.15
C ALA A 127 -11.63 -16.57 -40.34
N ALA A 128 -12.68 -17.33 -40.69
CA ALA A 128 -13.59 -16.96 -41.77
C ALA A 128 -14.37 -15.67 -41.46
N LEU A 129 -14.80 -15.45 -40.20
CA LEU A 129 -15.49 -14.23 -39.79
C LEU A 129 -14.60 -12.99 -39.89
N VAL A 130 -13.31 -13.11 -39.56
CA VAL A 130 -12.35 -12.00 -39.67
C VAL A 130 -12.14 -11.59 -41.13
N VAL A 131 -12.07 -12.56 -42.06
CA VAL A 131 -11.92 -12.27 -43.50
C VAL A 131 -13.14 -11.54 -44.06
N ILE A 132 -14.36 -11.94 -43.65
CA ILE A 132 -15.59 -11.24 -44.06
C ILE A 132 -15.62 -9.82 -43.48
N GLY A 133 -15.23 -9.65 -42.21
CA GLY A 133 -15.15 -8.33 -41.58
C GLY A 133 -14.19 -7.37 -42.28
N LEU A 134 -13.01 -7.85 -42.69
CA LEU A 134 -12.04 -7.05 -43.44
C LEU A 134 -12.54 -6.65 -44.84
N ALA A 135 -13.24 -7.56 -45.53
CA ALA A 135 -13.77 -7.28 -46.87
C ALA A 135 -14.86 -6.21 -46.86
N VAL A 136 -15.70 -6.18 -45.83
CA VAL A 136 -16.74 -5.14 -45.67
C VAL A 136 -16.15 -3.84 -45.12
N GLY A 137 -15.16 -3.92 -44.22
CA GLY A 137 -14.51 -2.75 -43.61
C GLY A 137 -13.66 -1.90 -44.58
N LEU A 138 -13.03 -2.52 -45.58
CA LEU A 138 -12.24 -1.80 -46.59
C LEU A 138 -13.08 -1.12 -47.67
N GLY A 139 -14.36 -1.50 -47.83
CA GLY A 139 -15.24 -0.96 -48.87
C GLY A 139 -15.83 0.43 -48.58
N VAL A 140 -15.75 0.92 -47.34
CA VAL A 140 -16.35 2.19 -46.91
C VAL A 140 -15.31 3.27 -46.58
N GLY A 141 -14.02 2.90 -46.51
CA GLY A 141 -12.97 3.73 -45.89
C GLY A 141 -11.99 4.45 -46.81
N LEU A 142 -12.25 4.59 -48.11
CA LEU A 142 -11.33 5.27 -49.04
C LEU A 142 -12.07 6.16 -50.04
N THR A 143 -12.72 7.20 -49.55
CA THR A 143 -13.13 8.33 -50.39
C THR A 143 -13.15 9.62 -49.59
N ILE A 144 -11.99 10.21 -49.30
CA ILE A 144 -11.92 11.64 -49.02
C ILE A 144 -10.86 12.27 -49.92
N LYS A 145 -11.37 13.22 -50.70
CA LYS A 145 -10.80 13.91 -51.83
C LYS A 145 -10.07 15.16 -51.32
N ASN A 146 -8.77 15.27 -51.61
CA ASN A 146 -8.02 16.51 -51.46
C ASN A 146 -8.65 17.60 -52.34
N ASN A 147 -8.98 18.73 -51.72
CA ASN A 147 -9.11 19.99 -52.44
C ASN A 147 -8.53 21.11 -51.58
N GLU A 148 -7.33 21.53 -51.96
CA GLU A 148 -6.75 22.81 -51.60
C GLU A 148 -7.68 23.94 -52.04
N LYS A 149 -7.89 24.92 -51.16
CA LYS A 149 -8.01 26.34 -51.52
C LYS A 149 -7.83 27.20 -50.27
N ASN A 150 -6.75 27.97 -50.31
CA ASN A 150 -6.36 28.99 -49.33
C ASN A 150 -7.22 30.27 -49.49
N PRO A 151 -7.08 31.25 -48.57
CA PRO A 151 -8.19 31.98 -47.97
C PRO A 151 -8.42 33.35 -48.61
N ASP A 152 -9.61 33.92 -48.40
CA ASP A 152 -9.74 35.37 -48.21
C ASP A 152 -11.01 35.70 -47.44
N GLY A 153 -10.87 36.68 -46.54
CA GLY A 153 -11.81 36.94 -45.45
C GLY A 153 -13.00 37.82 -45.81
N SER A 154 -13.95 37.87 -44.89
CA SER A 154 -14.66 39.09 -44.48
C SER A 154 -15.48 38.81 -43.24
N ARG A 155 -15.43 39.77 -42.31
CA ARG A 155 -16.28 39.89 -41.12
C ARG A 155 -17.76 39.88 -41.48
N THR A 156 -18.60 39.25 -40.65
CA THR A 156 -19.76 39.88 -40.00
C THR A 156 -20.36 38.96 -38.93
N SER A 157 -20.68 39.59 -37.81
CA SER A 157 -21.33 39.13 -36.58
C SER A 157 -22.82 38.82 -36.76
N ASN A 158 -23.31 37.68 -36.25
CA ASN A 158 -24.19 37.55 -35.08
C ASN A 158 -24.79 36.13 -34.96
N GLU A 159 -24.79 35.65 -33.72
CA GLU A 159 -25.77 34.75 -33.08
C GLU A 159 -26.40 33.63 -33.92
N GLN A 160 -25.86 32.42 -33.76
CA GLN A 160 -26.65 31.19 -33.62
C GLN A 160 -25.75 30.11 -32.99
N PHE A 161 -26.27 29.41 -31.98
CA PHE A 161 -25.75 28.22 -31.28
C PHE A 161 -24.70 27.36 -32.03
N PRO A 162 -23.66 26.88 -31.33
CA PRO A 162 -23.04 25.58 -31.63
C PRO A 162 -23.35 24.63 -30.46
N ASP A 163 -24.04 23.51 -30.66
CA ASP A 163 -23.72 22.37 -31.52
C ASP A 163 -22.47 21.60 -31.07
N LEU A 164 -22.63 20.28 -31.15
CA LEU A 164 -21.78 19.24 -30.64
C LEU A 164 -20.32 19.45 -31.04
N VAL A 165 -19.43 19.33 -30.06
CA VAL A 165 -17.98 19.29 -30.31
C VAL A 165 -17.64 17.92 -30.89
N GLU A 166 -17.31 17.93 -32.18
CA GLU A 166 -16.54 16.89 -32.87
C GLU A 166 -15.25 16.58 -32.08
N GLY A 167 -15.02 15.29 -31.87
CA GLY A 167 -13.79 14.77 -31.26
C GLY A 167 -12.58 15.07 -32.13
N GLY A 168 -11.71 15.95 -31.62
CA GLY A 168 -10.30 15.99 -31.96
C GLY A 168 -9.53 14.95 -31.14
N GLU A 169 -8.61 14.27 -31.80
CA GLU A 169 -7.88 13.08 -31.33
C GLU A 169 -7.10 13.29 -30.01
N ASP A 170 -7.26 12.31 -29.10
CA ASP A 170 -6.41 11.89 -27.98
C ASP A 170 -6.09 12.85 -26.82
N ALA A 171 -7.11 13.51 -26.26
CA ALA A 171 -7.11 13.79 -24.82
C ALA A 171 -7.67 12.55 -24.09
N LEU A 172 -6.81 11.75 -23.46
CA LEU A 172 -7.22 10.58 -22.67
C LEU A 172 -8.39 10.97 -21.74
N GLN A 173 -9.53 10.29 -21.91
CA GLN A 173 -10.73 10.49 -21.12
C GLN A 173 -10.52 9.98 -19.69
N PHE A 174 -9.87 10.82 -18.89
CA PHE A 174 -9.47 10.57 -17.51
C PHE A 174 -10.69 10.74 -16.60
N PRO A 175 -11.11 9.69 -15.87
CA PRO A 175 -10.39 9.31 -14.65
C PRO A 175 -10.33 7.80 -14.34
N LEU A 176 -10.67 6.92 -15.29
CA LEU A 176 -10.72 5.48 -15.04
C LEU A 176 -9.33 4.84 -15.08
N GLY A 177 -9.13 3.79 -14.30
CA GLY A 177 -7.89 3.00 -14.31
C GLY A 177 -7.22 2.90 -12.95
N GLU A 178 -5.99 2.40 -12.98
CA GLU A 178 -5.18 2.19 -11.79
C GLU A 178 -4.13 3.29 -11.68
N TYR A 179 -4.08 3.94 -10.51
CA TYR A 179 -3.27 5.11 -10.27
C TYR A 179 -2.36 4.94 -9.07
N SER A 180 -1.14 5.46 -9.20
CA SER A 180 -0.21 5.69 -8.12
C SER A 180 -0.28 7.17 -7.70
N LEU A 181 -0.77 7.41 -6.49
CA LEU A 181 -0.90 8.72 -5.88
C LEU A 181 0.30 8.93 -4.96
N VAL A 182 1.29 9.65 -5.47
CA VAL A 182 2.51 9.98 -4.71
C VAL A 182 2.25 11.27 -3.94
N THR A 183 2.35 11.20 -2.62
CA THR A 183 2.11 12.29 -1.67
C THR A 183 3.24 12.40 -0.66
N ALA A 184 3.23 13.45 0.14
CA ALA A 184 4.09 13.58 1.30
C ALA A 184 3.26 13.75 2.57
N LEU A 185 3.70 13.18 3.70
CA LEU A 185 3.12 13.44 5.00
C LEU A 185 3.41 14.90 5.39
N HIS A 186 2.38 15.74 5.41
CA HIS A 186 2.53 17.18 5.59
C HIS A 186 2.25 17.64 7.02
N ALA A 187 1.33 16.98 7.72
CA ALA A 187 1.03 17.34 9.10
C ALA A 187 0.60 16.13 9.92
N VAL A 188 0.99 16.15 11.19
CA VAL A 188 0.57 15.19 12.22
C VAL A 188 0.02 15.96 13.41
N ASN A 189 -1.16 15.57 13.87
CA ASN A 189 -1.73 16.04 15.13
C ASN A 189 -2.00 14.81 16.00
N THR A 190 -1.59 14.85 17.27
CA THR A 190 -1.75 13.75 18.23
C THR A 190 -2.65 14.12 19.41
N SER A 191 -3.30 15.29 19.39
CA SER A 191 -4.02 15.83 20.55
C SER A 191 -5.30 15.06 20.93
N CYS A 192 -5.69 14.03 20.19
CA CYS A 192 -6.85 13.19 20.55
C CYS A 192 -6.54 12.08 21.55
N THR A 193 -5.26 11.85 21.87
CA THR A 193 -4.81 10.82 22.79
C THR A 193 -4.01 11.46 23.92
N PRO A 194 -4.13 10.98 25.17
CA PRO A 194 -3.29 11.48 26.25
C PRO A 194 -1.80 11.17 26.08
N ASN A 195 -1.46 10.17 25.25
CA ASN A 195 -0.08 9.84 24.92
C ASN A 195 0.15 9.97 23.41
N SER A 196 0.97 10.94 23.00
CA SER A 196 1.25 11.20 21.58
C SER A 196 1.94 10.03 20.87
N ALA A 197 2.60 9.12 21.60
CA ALA A 197 3.25 7.95 21.02
C ALA A 197 2.27 6.97 20.37
N THR A 198 0.98 7.04 20.71
CA THR A 198 -0.03 6.09 20.22
C THR A 198 -0.72 6.52 18.94
N TRP A 199 -0.52 7.74 18.47
CA TRP A 199 -0.95 8.15 17.13
C TRP A 199 0.25 8.27 16.21
N ARG A 200 0.23 7.51 15.10
CA ARG A 200 1.34 7.52 14.14
C ARG A 200 0.83 7.55 12.69
N CYS A 201 1.57 8.28 11.88
CA CYS A 201 1.33 8.48 10.46
C CYS A 201 2.56 8.00 9.71
N TYR A 202 2.44 6.94 8.92
CA TYR A 202 3.52 6.51 8.01
C TYR A 202 3.80 7.63 7.00
N PRO A 203 5.05 7.90 6.57
CA PRO A 203 6.31 7.22 6.91
C PRO A 203 7.00 7.72 8.20
N TYR A 204 6.27 8.43 9.06
CA TYR A 204 6.72 8.96 10.36
C TYR A 204 7.65 10.17 10.30
N SER A 205 7.91 10.70 9.10
CA SER A 205 8.63 11.96 8.89
C SER A 205 7.72 12.95 8.16
N VAL A 206 7.64 14.17 8.68
CA VAL A 206 6.87 15.26 8.07
C VAL A 206 7.73 15.94 7.01
N TYR A 207 7.13 16.23 5.86
CA TYR A 207 7.74 16.97 4.78
C TYR A 207 8.00 18.43 5.20
N ASP A 208 9.23 18.86 5.01
CA ASP A 208 9.63 20.25 5.17
C ASP A 208 10.17 20.76 3.83
N PRO A 209 9.47 21.68 3.14
CA PRO A 209 9.92 22.22 1.85
C PRO A 209 11.22 23.02 1.97
N SER A 210 11.62 23.44 3.18
CA SER A 210 12.91 24.11 3.43
C SER A 210 14.08 23.14 3.62
N ASP A 211 13.79 21.85 3.86
CA ASP A 211 14.78 20.78 3.99
C ASP A 211 14.51 19.68 2.95
N PRO A 212 15.23 19.68 1.81
CA PRO A 212 14.99 18.72 0.73
C PRO A 212 15.27 17.26 1.13
N THR A 213 16.01 17.03 2.23
CA THR A 213 16.28 15.67 2.73
C THR A 213 15.03 15.00 3.30
N THR A 214 14.01 15.79 3.65
CA THR A 214 12.72 15.28 4.13
C THR A 214 11.82 14.76 3.01
N ALA A 215 12.12 15.07 1.73
CA ALA A 215 11.28 14.68 0.60
C ALA A 215 11.10 13.16 0.51
N ASP A 216 12.20 12.41 0.52
CA ASP A 216 12.14 10.95 0.40
C ASP A 216 11.59 10.28 1.66
N SER A 217 11.96 10.79 2.84
CA SER A 217 11.55 10.20 4.12
C SER A 217 10.09 10.50 4.49
N SER A 218 9.48 11.52 3.89
CA SER A 218 8.06 11.87 4.08
C SER A 218 7.13 11.34 2.98
N MET A 219 7.68 10.73 1.93
CA MET A 219 6.92 10.23 0.79
C MET A 219 6.00 9.06 1.18
N ALA A 220 4.75 9.15 0.75
CA ALA A 220 3.75 8.10 0.88
C ALA A 220 3.06 7.87 -0.47
N THR A 221 3.04 6.61 -0.92
CA THR A 221 2.38 6.20 -2.16
C THR A 221 1.10 5.45 -1.85
N PHE A 222 0.00 5.87 -2.48
CA PHE A 222 -1.28 5.18 -2.43
C PHE A 222 -1.62 4.66 -3.83
N ASN A 223 -1.88 3.36 -3.96
CA ASN A 223 -2.21 2.76 -5.25
C ASN A 223 -3.70 2.41 -5.28
N TRP A 224 -4.48 3.12 -6.08
CA TRP A 224 -5.94 3.07 -6.11
C TRP A 224 -6.49 2.80 -7.51
N ILE A 225 -7.71 2.28 -7.57
CA ILE A 225 -8.40 1.91 -8.79
C ILE A 225 -9.68 2.73 -8.88
N LEU A 226 -9.84 3.50 -9.94
CA LEU A 226 -11.07 4.22 -10.27
C LEU A 226 -11.87 3.42 -11.31
N SER A 227 -13.11 3.08 -10.96
CA SER A 227 -14.02 2.31 -11.78
C SER A 227 -15.33 3.05 -11.99
N ASN A 228 -15.92 2.96 -13.19
CA ASN A 228 -17.19 3.59 -13.47
C ASN A 228 -18.37 2.72 -13.00
N THR A 229 -19.44 3.38 -12.58
CA THR A 229 -20.75 2.73 -12.34
C THR A 229 -21.77 3.10 -13.41
N SER A 230 -21.45 4.06 -14.29
CA SER A 230 -22.28 4.51 -15.41
C SER A 230 -21.42 4.81 -16.64
N SER A 231 -22.04 4.94 -17.81
CA SER A 231 -21.40 5.46 -19.03
C SER A 231 -21.22 6.98 -19.01
N ILE A 232 -21.87 7.68 -18.06
CA ILE A 232 -21.78 9.13 -17.89
C ILE A 232 -21.22 9.44 -16.52
N TYR A 233 -20.03 10.03 -16.49
CA TYR A 233 -19.32 10.45 -15.29
C TYR A 233 -18.57 11.77 -15.55
N PRO A 234 -18.37 12.61 -14.53
CA PRO A 234 -17.57 13.82 -14.66
C PRO A 234 -16.11 13.49 -14.99
N THR A 235 -15.45 14.41 -15.68
CA THR A 235 -14.04 14.37 -16.07
C THR A 235 -13.41 15.74 -15.84
N ASN A 236 -12.11 15.87 -16.08
CA ASN A 236 -11.40 17.16 -16.11
C ASN A 236 -12.02 18.18 -17.10
N HIS A 237 -12.77 17.74 -18.11
CA HIS A 237 -13.45 18.60 -19.09
C HIS A 237 -14.90 18.94 -18.70
N THR A 238 -15.40 18.43 -17.58
CA THR A 238 -16.77 18.71 -17.14
C THR A 238 -16.87 20.13 -16.62
N SER A 239 -17.66 20.95 -17.32
CA SER A 239 -17.88 22.37 -17.00
C SER A 239 -19.07 22.62 -16.07
N VAL A 240 -19.80 21.56 -15.67
CA VAL A 240 -20.96 21.67 -14.78
C VAL A 240 -20.50 22.12 -13.41
N THR A 241 -21.06 23.22 -12.91
CA THR A 241 -20.87 23.67 -11.54
C THR A 241 -21.77 22.89 -10.59
N THR A 242 -21.30 22.66 -9.38
CA THR A 242 -22.00 21.90 -8.33
C THR A 242 -22.10 22.73 -7.05
N PRO A 243 -23.04 22.40 -6.15
CA PRO A 243 -23.01 22.87 -4.77
C PRO A 243 -21.73 22.47 -4.05
N THR A 244 -21.46 23.07 -2.89
CA THR A 244 -20.33 22.73 -2.02
C THR A 244 -20.34 21.27 -1.56
N GLU A 245 -21.53 20.70 -1.38
CA GLU A 245 -21.70 19.28 -1.01
C GLU A 245 -21.42 18.32 -2.18
N GLY A 246 -21.36 18.84 -3.41
CA GLY A 246 -21.12 18.07 -4.63
C GLY A 246 -22.33 17.28 -5.14
N ILE A 247 -22.09 16.47 -6.17
CA ILE A 247 -23.06 15.55 -6.77
C ILE A 247 -22.43 14.16 -6.92
N PRO A 248 -23.22 13.06 -6.99
CA PRO A 248 -22.66 11.75 -7.27
C PRO A 248 -21.86 11.72 -8.58
N ALA A 249 -20.63 11.21 -8.55
CA ALA A 249 -19.76 11.15 -9.72
C ALA A 249 -20.06 9.97 -10.66
N ASN A 250 -20.89 9.01 -10.23
CA ASN A 250 -21.05 7.71 -10.89
C ASN A 250 -19.71 6.96 -11.10
N LEU A 251 -18.82 7.13 -10.14
CA LEU A 251 -17.52 6.48 -10.07
C LEU A 251 -17.36 5.87 -8.68
N THR A 252 -16.55 4.83 -8.63
CA THR A 252 -16.11 4.18 -7.39
C THR A 252 -14.60 4.15 -7.33
N ILE A 253 -14.07 4.13 -6.11
CA ILE A 253 -12.65 4.03 -5.84
C ILE A 253 -12.37 2.85 -4.91
N SER A 254 -11.31 2.11 -5.19
CA SER A 254 -10.84 0.99 -4.37
C SER A 254 -9.34 1.10 -4.14
N SER A 255 -8.86 0.63 -3.00
CA SER A 255 -7.44 0.39 -2.80
C SER A 255 -6.98 -0.86 -3.54
N THR A 256 -5.72 -0.88 -3.98
CA THR A 256 -5.06 -2.14 -4.35
C THR A 256 -4.83 -3.02 -3.12
N ASN A 257 -4.62 -4.33 -3.35
CA ASN A 257 -4.34 -5.27 -2.27
C ASN A 257 -2.89 -5.09 -1.78
N ASN A 258 -2.70 -4.17 -0.84
CA ASN A 258 -1.41 -3.89 -0.21
C ASN A 258 -1.56 -4.00 1.31
N PRO A 259 -0.90 -4.98 1.97
CA PRO A 259 -1.03 -5.19 3.42
C PRO A 259 -0.44 -4.04 4.25
N PHE A 260 0.30 -3.11 3.62
CA PHE A 260 0.88 -1.93 4.26
C PHE A 260 0.10 -0.64 3.94
N SER A 261 -1.01 -0.73 3.20
CA SER A 261 -1.86 0.41 2.86
C SER A 261 -3.26 0.28 3.47
N VAL A 262 -4.02 1.37 3.41
CA VAL A 262 -5.42 1.37 3.81
C VAL A 262 -6.20 0.55 2.78
N THR A 263 -6.96 -0.44 3.26
CA THR A 263 -7.78 -1.31 2.41
C THR A 263 -9.23 -0.83 2.41
N PHE A 264 -9.78 -0.56 1.23
CA PHE A 264 -11.19 -0.21 1.01
C PHE A 264 -11.62 -0.63 -0.40
N THR A 265 -12.91 -0.86 -0.62
CA THR A 265 -13.44 -1.37 -1.89
C THR A 265 -14.74 -0.69 -2.26
N ASN A 266 -14.83 -0.23 -3.50
CA ASN A 266 -16.03 0.34 -4.12
C ASN A 266 -16.62 1.53 -3.35
N GLU A 267 -15.77 2.40 -2.82
CA GLU A 267 -16.23 3.64 -2.19
C GLU A 267 -16.75 4.61 -3.25
N THR A 268 -17.92 5.19 -3.03
CA THR A 268 -18.55 6.10 -4.01
C THR A 268 -17.86 7.45 -4.02
N LEU A 269 -17.62 7.99 -5.22
CA LEU A 269 -17.05 9.32 -5.39
C LEU A 269 -18.13 10.40 -5.54
N THR A 270 -17.90 11.54 -4.91
CA THR A 270 -18.66 12.78 -5.08
C THR A 270 -17.85 13.75 -5.92
N PHE A 271 -18.44 14.31 -6.96
CA PHE A 271 -17.84 15.35 -7.79
C PHE A 271 -18.22 16.73 -7.26
N ILE A 272 -17.20 17.58 -7.07
CA ILE A 272 -17.35 18.97 -6.65
C ILE A 272 -16.67 19.85 -7.69
N ASN A 273 -17.37 20.88 -8.17
CA ASN A 273 -16.86 21.94 -9.04
C ASN A 273 -17.59 23.25 -8.71
N GLU A 274 -17.02 24.03 -7.81
CA GLU A 274 -17.61 25.25 -7.27
C GLU A 274 -17.49 26.43 -8.26
N GLU A 275 -18.56 27.20 -8.38
CA GLU A 275 -18.59 28.39 -9.24
C GLU A 275 -17.56 29.43 -8.79
N GLY A 276 -16.87 30.06 -9.75
CA GLY A 276 -15.85 31.07 -9.47
C GLY A 276 -14.50 30.53 -9.01
N ASN A 277 -14.37 29.21 -8.78
CA ASN A 277 -13.09 28.57 -8.47
C ASN A 277 -12.71 27.57 -9.57
N SER A 278 -11.91 28.03 -10.53
CA SER A 278 -11.46 27.22 -11.66
C SER A 278 -10.58 26.03 -11.28
N THR A 279 -10.12 25.93 -10.03
CA THR A 279 -9.31 24.80 -9.51
C THR A 279 -10.10 23.87 -8.59
N SER A 280 -11.41 24.10 -8.46
CA SER A 280 -12.25 23.36 -7.51
C SER A 280 -12.66 21.96 -8.00
N ALA A 281 -12.57 21.68 -9.30
CA ALA A 281 -12.98 20.40 -9.89
C ALA A 281 -12.22 19.24 -9.24
N ARG A 282 -12.92 18.45 -8.43
CA ARG A 282 -12.34 17.36 -7.63
C ARG A 282 -13.33 16.23 -7.41
N PHE A 283 -12.80 15.03 -7.23
CA PHE A 283 -13.54 13.94 -6.61
C PHE A 283 -13.20 13.84 -5.14
N THR A 284 -14.19 13.56 -4.31
CA THR A 284 -13.99 13.27 -2.89
C THR A 284 -14.72 11.99 -2.50
N PHE A 285 -14.15 11.27 -1.54
CA PHE A 285 -14.77 10.14 -0.87
C PHE A 285 -14.37 10.14 0.59
N SER A 286 -15.21 9.53 1.43
CA SER A 286 -14.91 9.36 2.84
C SER A 286 -15.57 8.11 3.38
N PHE A 287 -14.89 7.43 4.30
CA PHE A 287 -15.41 6.24 4.97
C PHE A 287 -14.79 6.11 6.37
N GLN A 288 -15.49 5.40 7.25
CA GLN A 288 -14.98 5.07 8.57
C GLN A 288 -14.14 3.80 8.52
N MET A 289 -13.01 3.82 9.22
CA MET A 289 -12.11 2.69 9.36
C MET A 289 -11.59 2.57 10.79
N GLN A 290 -11.17 1.36 11.16
CA GLN A 290 -10.36 1.14 12.34
C GLN A 290 -8.89 1.39 11.97
N LYS A 291 -8.17 2.14 12.81
CA LYS A 291 -6.73 2.31 12.69
C LYS A 291 -6.03 1.61 13.86
N SER A 292 -5.11 0.73 13.54
CA SER A 292 -4.22 0.14 14.54
C SER A 292 -2.85 0.80 14.50
N VAL A 293 -2.25 1.01 15.67
CA VAL A 293 -0.95 1.68 15.83
C VAL A 293 -0.10 0.90 16.82
N ILE A 294 1.14 0.61 16.44
CA ILE A 294 2.20 0.21 17.37
C ILE A 294 2.85 1.50 17.90
N PRO A 295 2.78 1.80 19.20
CA PRO A 295 3.30 3.04 19.75
C PRO A 295 4.78 3.28 19.41
N SER A 296 5.17 4.55 19.29
CA SER A 296 6.57 4.92 18.98
C SER A 296 7.50 4.81 20.19
N ALA A 297 6.94 4.70 21.39
CA ALA A 297 7.65 4.53 22.65
C ALA A 297 6.91 3.53 23.54
N SER A 298 7.62 2.95 24.50
CA SER A 298 6.99 2.11 25.53
C SER A 298 5.97 2.91 26.32
N ILE A 299 4.78 2.34 26.47
CA ILE A 299 3.65 2.95 27.20
C ILE A 299 3.31 2.17 28.48
N THR A 300 4.03 1.09 28.75
CA THR A 300 3.87 0.26 29.94
C THR A 300 5.15 0.28 30.78
N SER A 301 5.02 0.12 32.10
CA SER A 301 6.16 0.13 33.03
C SER A 301 7.06 -1.11 32.91
N ASN A 302 6.51 -2.21 32.42
CA ASN A 302 7.20 -3.48 32.17
C ASN A 302 7.88 -3.54 30.80
N ASN A 303 7.76 -2.49 29.96
CA ASN A 303 8.21 -2.47 28.57
C ASN A 303 7.63 -3.61 27.70
N ALA A 304 6.42 -4.06 28.01
CA ALA A 304 5.66 -4.93 27.13
C ALA A 304 5.41 -4.25 25.78
N ALA A 305 5.46 -5.02 24.69
CA ALA A 305 5.04 -4.55 23.38
C ALA A 305 3.53 -4.28 23.42
N THR A 306 3.06 -3.24 22.74
CA THR A 306 1.65 -2.85 22.79
C THR A 306 1.09 -2.53 21.41
N GLN A 307 -0.23 -2.66 21.28
CA GLN A 307 -0.97 -2.31 20.09
C GLN A 307 -2.23 -1.54 20.47
N CYS A 308 -2.38 -0.36 19.86
CA CYS A 308 -3.46 0.57 20.12
C CYS A 308 -4.44 0.59 18.94
N TYR A 309 -5.71 0.84 19.25
CA TYR A 309 -6.81 0.82 18.28
C TYR A 309 -7.65 2.10 18.39
N PHE A 310 -7.83 2.76 17.25
CA PHE A 310 -8.74 3.89 17.05
C PHE A 310 -9.91 3.42 16.20
N ASN A 311 -11.05 3.14 16.84
CA ASN A 311 -12.20 2.50 16.19
C ASN A 311 -13.06 3.47 15.36
N SER A 312 -12.87 4.78 15.55
CA SER A 312 -13.67 5.84 14.91
C SER A 312 -12.82 6.73 14.00
N THR A 313 -11.89 6.15 13.23
CA THR A 313 -11.05 6.92 12.32
C THR A 313 -11.81 7.19 11.02
N MET A 314 -11.91 8.46 10.62
CA MET A 314 -12.41 8.87 9.31
C MET A 314 -11.24 8.97 8.33
N PHE A 315 -11.37 8.28 7.20
CA PHE A 315 -10.49 8.44 6.05
C PHE A 315 -11.18 9.33 5.02
N VAL A 316 -10.49 10.35 4.51
CA VAL A 316 -10.99 11.23 3.46
C VAL A 316 -9.94 11.33 2.37
N GLY A 317 -10.35 11.14 1.12
CA GLY A 317 -9.51 11.36 -0.05
C GLY A 317 -10.11 12.40 -0.97
N THR A 318 -9.26 13.26 -1.52
CA THR A 318 -9.62 14.30 -2.48
C THR A 318 -8.67 14.24 -3.67
N LEU A 319 -9.23 14.04 -4.85
CA LEU A 319 -8.54 13.94 -6.13
C LEU A 319 -8.88 15.14 -7.00
N TYR A 320 -7.95 16.06 -7.18
CA TYR A 320 -8.18 17.22 -8.04
C TYR A 320 -8.06 16.83 -9.51
N LEU A 321 -8.81 17.50 -10.38
CA LEU A 321 -8.84 17.20 -11.82
C LEU A 321 -8.11 18.22 -12.69
N ASN A 322 -7.67 19.32 -12.08
CA ASN A 322 -7.02 20.41 -12.80
C ASN A 322 -5.93 21.15 -12.01
N ALA A 323 -5.92 21.04 -10.68
CA ALA A 323 -4.86 21.59 -9.85
C ALA A 323 -3.56 20.79 -10.04
N ARG A 324 -2.43 21.47 -10.23
CA ARG A 324 -1.12 20.83 -10.42
C ARG A 324 -0.54 20.35 -9.10
N SER A 325 0.17 19.22 -9.12
CA SER A 325 1.04 18.79 -8.03
C SER A 325 2.36 19.57 -8.03
N SER A 326 2.94 19.83 -6.86
CA SER A 326 4.32 20.37 -6.71
C SER A 326 5.30 19.36 -6.10
N PHE A 327 4.82 18.16 -5.73
CA PHE A 327 5.63 17.10 -5.12
C PHE A 327 5.42 15.76 -5.85
N PRO A 328 6.49 14.95 -6.06
CA PRO A 328 7.89 15.30 -5.84
C PRO A 328 8.40 16.30 -6.89
N ALA A 329 9.44 17.08 -6.54
CA ALA A 329 9.95 18.17 -7.38
C ALA A 329 10.70 17.70 -8.64
N SER A 330 11.16 16.45 -8.71
CA SER A 330 11.86 15.88 -9.87
C SER A 330 10.89 15.22 -10.85
N ASN A 331 10.81 15.79 -12.06
CA ASN A 331 10.27 15.26 -13.31
C ASN A 331 9.06 14.32 -13.16
N ALA A 332 7.90 14.94 -12.98
CA ALA A 332 6.57 14.34 -13.22
C ALA A 332 6.31 13.99 -14.70
N GLU A 333 7.35 13.68 -15.49
CA GLU A 333 7.28 13.31 -16.90
C GLU A 333 7.50 11.80 -17.13
N GLY A 334 7.85 11.06 -16.08
CA GLY A 334 7.82 9.59 -16.10
C GLY A 334 6.41 9.08 -15.81
N ASN A 335 5.86 8.27 -16.71
CA ASN A 335 4.71 7.39 -16.44
C ASN A 335 5.01 6.32 -15.37
N ASP A 336 6.20 6.35 -14.78
CA ASP A 336 6.68 5.37 -13.80
C ASP A 336 6.03 5.62 -12.44
N GLY A 337 4.73 5.30 -12.33
CA GLY A 337 4.14 5.08 -11.03
C GLY A 337 4.73 3.83 -10.37
N GLU A 338 4.71 3.81 -9.05
CA GLU A 338 5.24 2.68 -8.29
C GLU A 338 4.36 1.44 -8.53
N GLY A 339 4.99 0.28 -8.74
CA GLY A 339 4.24 -0.99 -8.89
C GLY A 339 3.55 -1.20 -10.24
N GLY A 340 3.86 -0.41 -11.28
CA GLY A 340 3.29 -0.57 -12.62
C GLY A 340 1.95 0.14 -12.84
N HIS A 341 1.53 0.98 -11.89
CA HIS A 341 0.37 1.85 -12.03
C HIS A 341 0.73 3.19 -12.68
N THR A 342 -0.23 3.85 -13.32
CA THR A 342 -0.01 5.19 -13.90
C THR A 342 0.04 6.23 -12.79
N ARG A 343 1.00 7.16 -12.81
CA ARG A 343 1.01 8.25 -11.83
C ARG A 343 -0.24 9.14 -11.96
N TRP A 344 -0.88 9.49 -10.84
CA TRP A 344 -1.93 10.51 -10.85
C TRP A 344 -1.33 11.90 -11.16
N PRO A 345 -1.83 12.62 -12.19
CA PRO A 345 -1.15 13.81 -12.72
C PRO A 345 -1.47 15.12 -11.98
N TYR A 346 -2.44 15.12 -11.06
CA TYR A 346 -2.94 16.33 -10.41
C TYR A 346 -2.68 16.34 -8.90
N ALA A 347 -3.10 17.43 -8.25
CA ALA A 347 -3.07 17.54 -6.81
C ALA A 347 -3.94 16.44 -6.15
N VAL A 348 -3.49 15.98 -4.99
CA VAL A 348 -4.13 14.96 -4.17
C VAL A 348 -4.02 15.39 -2.71
N GLU A 349 -5.10 15.21 -1.97
CA GLU A 349 -5.13 15.34 -0.52
C GLU A 349 -5.74 14.09 0.10
N ILE A 350 -5.09 13.58 1.15
CA ILE A 350 -5.53 12.41 1.89
C ILE A 350 -5.44 12.73 3.36
N GLN A 351 -6.51 12.45 4.10
CA GLN A 351 -6.56 12.71 5.53
C GLN A 351 -7.06 11.48 6.29
N GLN A 352 -6.38 11.16 7.39
CA GLN A 352 -6.90 10.28 8.43
C GLN A 352 -7.14 11.13 9.68
N SER A 353 -8.34 11.07 10.24
CA SER A 353 -8.62 11.75 11.50
C SER A 353 -9.41 10.88 12.45
N SER A 354 -9.05 10.92 13.74
CA SER A 354 -9.82 10.27 14.80
C SER A 354 -10.20 11.32 15.83
N PRO A 355 -11.46 11.36 16.30
CA PRO A 355 -11.82 12.17 17.46
C PRO A 355 -11.10 11.64 18.70
N GLY A 356 -10.94 12.51 19.70
CA GLY A 356 -10.64 12.08 21.06
C GLY A 356 -11.88 11.50 21.73
N GLY A 357 -11.76 11.25 23.03
CA GLY A 357 -12.87 10.82 23.87
C GLY A 357 -12.42 9.79 24.89
N GLN A 358 -13.42 9.28 25.63
CA GLN A 358 -13.21 8.18 26.55
C GLN A 358 -12.74 6.94 25.79
N ASP A 359 -11.75 6.25 26.35
CA ASP A 359 -11.17 5.02 25.78
C ASP A 359 -10.57 5.21 24.37
N VAL A 360 -10.03 6.41 24.08
CA VAL A 360 -9.35 6.70 22.82
C VAL A 360 -7.85 6.99 23.03
N PRO A 361 -6.94 6.15 22.49
CA PRO A 361 -7.19 4.80 21.95
C PRO A 361 -7.35 3.75 23.06
N ILE A 362 -7.90 2.59 22.69
CA ILE A 362 -7.80 1.38 23.51
C ILE A 362 -6.51 0.66 23.13
N CYS A 363 -5.68 0.34 24.11
CA CYS A 363 -4.40 -0.32 23.88
C CYS A 363 -4.31 -1.62 24.68
N TYR A 364 -3.71 -2.62 24.06
CA TYR A 364 -3.47 -3.93 24.67
C TYR A 364 -1.98 -4.24 24.67
N GLU A 365 -1.52 -4.92 25.71
CA GLU A 365 -0.23 -5.60 25.66
C GLU A 365 -0.27 -6.69 24.59
N THR A 366 0.88 -6.96 23.98
CA THR A 366 1.03 -7.98 22.95
C THR A 366 2.16 -8.93 23.34
N PHE A 367 1.84 -10.22 23.42
CA PHE A 367 2.79 -11.28 23.75
C PHE A 367 2.79 -12.31 22.62
N ASN A 368 3.94 -12.51 21.99
CA ASN A 368 4.08 -13.42 20.84
C ASN A 368 3.05 -13.15 19.71
N GLY A 369 2.68 -11.88 19.52
CA GLY A 369 1.68 -11.46 18.52
C GLY A 369 0.21 -11.67 18.91
N GLN A 370 -0.07 -12.14 20.13
CA GLN A 370 -1.43 -12.24 20.68
C GLN A 370 -1.74 -11.03 21.56
N LEU A 371 -2.99 -10.57 21.52
CA LEU A 371 -3.49 -9.52 22.42
C LEU A 371 -3.61 -10.09 23.84
N GLY A 372 -3.03 -9.39 24.79
CA GLY A 372 -3.08 -9.66 26.22
C GLY A 372 -3.97 -8.66 26.95
N ASP A 373 -3.53 -8.28 28.15
CA ASP A 373 -4.27 -7.37 29.01
C ASP A 373 -4.36 -5.95 28.44
N GLU A 374 -5.45 -5.26 28.78
CA GLU A 374 -5.66 -3.86 28.43
C GLU A 374 -4.73 -2.95 29.25
N VAL A 375 -4.14 -1.96 28.58
CA VAL A 375 -3.29 -0.95 29.22
C VAL A 375 -4.18 0.15 29.79
N LEU A 376 -4.46 0.08 31.09
CA LEU A 376 -5.37 1.01 31.77
C LEU A 376 -4.72 2.36 32.17
N THR A 377 -3.39 2.45 32.12
CA THR A 377 -2.65 3.64 32.58
C THR A 377 -2.24 4.53 31.41
N PHE A 378 -3.17 5.32 30.89
CA PHE A 378 -2.93 6.19 29.72
C PHE A 378 -2.90 7.69 30.00
N GLY A 379 -3.42 8.11 31.16
CA GLY A 379 -3.71 9.52 31.47
C GLY A 379 -5.18 9.86 31.23
N ASP A 380 -5.51 11.14 31.36
CA ASP A 380 -6.90 11.61 31.25
C ASP A 380 -7.37 11.63 29.79
N ALA A 381 -8.60 11.17 29.57
CA ALA A 381 -9.23 11.20 28.25
C ALA A 381 -9.22 12.63 27.67
N GLN A 382 -8.92 12.72 26.37
CA GLN A 382 -8.97 13.99 25.64
C GLN A 382 -10.42 14.29 25.24
N PRO A 383 -10.82 15.57 25.12
CA PRO A 383 -12.20 15.91 24.77
C PRO A 383 -12.54 15.44 23.35
N ASP A 384 -13.81 15.11 23.08
CA ASP A 384 -14.28 14.68 21.76
C ASP A 384 -14.05 15.72 20.64
N THR A 385 -13.84 16.99 21.03
CA THR A 385 -13.49 18.09 20.11
C THR A 385 -12.03 18.06 19.66
N SER A 386 -11.15 17.36 20.39
CA SER A 386 -9.77 17.12 19.98
C SER A 386 -9.71 16.10 18.84
N ARG A 387 -8.73 16.24 17.95
CA ARG A 387 -8.59 15.37 16.78
C ARG A 387 -7.14 15.02 16.53
N CYS A 388 -6.89 13.73 16.31
CA CYS A 388 -5.65 13.32 15.71
C CYS A 388 -5.77 13.44 14.19
N LEU A 389 -4.65 13.69 13.54
CA LEU A 389 -4.58 13.93 12.10
C LEU A 389 -3.33 13.28 11.51
N CYS A 390 -3.50 12.60 10.39
CA CYS A 390 -2.44 12.40 9.41
C CYS A 390 -2.89 13.09 8.12
N SER A 391 -2.19 14.14 7.70
CA SER A 391 -2.48 14.88 6.47
C SER A 391 -1.40 14.62 5.45
N TYR A 392 -1.80 14.09 4.30
CA TYR A 392 -0.92 13.84 3.16
C TYR A 392 -1.36 14.71 1.99
N ARG A 393 -0.39 15.30 1.29
CA ARG A 393 -0.64 16.05 0.06
C ARG A 393 0.58 16.09 -0.82
N ASN A 394 0.38 16.34 -2.10
CA ASN A 394 1.45 16.44 -3.09
C ASN A 394 1.58 17.85 -3.71
N TYR A 395 1.10 18.85 -2.98
CA TYR A 395 1.16 20.25 -3.37
C TYR A 395 1.37 21.12 -2.12
N GLY A 396 1.96 22.29 -2.30
CA GLY A 396 2.35 23.19 -1.23
C GLY A 396 3.39 24.19 -1.68
#